data_AF-A0A7W0FZV3-F1
#
_entry.id   AF-A0A7W0FZV3-F1
#
_cell.length_a   1.000
_cell.length_b   1.000
_cell.length_c   1.000
_cell.angle_alpha   90.00
_cell.angle_beta   90.00
_cell.angle_gamma   90.00
#
_symmetry.space_group_name_H-M   'P 1'
#
loop_
_entity.id
_entity.type
_entity.pdbx_description
1 polymer ?
#
loop_
_entity_poly.entity_id
_entity_poly.type
_entity_poly.pdbx_seq_one_letter_code
_entity_poly.pdbx_strand_id
1 'polypeptide(L)'
;MRASSDAPVTRPGGGGAHESVAEETRAYFARSRSLVEAKLDELVPPETTEPLSVHAAIRWSLFAPAKRFRPTLLLAVGETFGARTERLLRAACAFEMIHTYSLVHDDLPAMDDDSLRRGRPTCHIKFGEAAAILAGDALQALAFQSIAEDETLDPRLRVALVSELARASGTPEGMVAGQAHDLAA
;
A
#
# COMPACT_ATOMS: atom_id res chain seq x y z
N MET A 1 48.01 39.11 33.72
CA MET A 1 46.57 39.01 33.40
C MET A 1 46.49 38.26 32.08
N ARG A 2 46.05 36.99 32.10
CA ARG A 2 46.18 36.04 30.99
C ARG A 2 45.15 36.37 29.90
N ALA A 3 45.60 36.46 28.64
CA ALA A 3 44.72 36.55 27.48
C ALA A 3 44.12 35.17 27.20
N SER A 4 42.78 35.08 27.20
CA SER A 4 42.03 33.89 26.80
C SER A 4 42.20 33.64 25.30
N SER A 5 42.66 32.44 24.97
CA SER A 5 42.64 31.86 23.64
C SER A 5 41.37 31.03 23.53
N ASP A 6 40.37 31.54 22.79
CA ASP A 6 39.23 30.74 22.34
C ASP A 6 39.57 30.16 20.96
N ALA A 7 39.94 28.88 20.93
CA ALA A 7 39.97 28.10 19.71
C ALA A 7 38.56 27.55 19.43
N PRO A 8 38.06 27.58 18.18
CA PRO A 8 36.76 27.02 17.87
C PRO A 8 36.82 25.49 18.00
N VAL A 9 35.98 24.94 18.87
CA VAL A 9 35.73 23.49 18.94
C VAL A 9 35.02 23.07 17.66
N THR A 10 35.75 22.44 16.74
CA THR A 10 35.18 21.72 15.62
C THR A 10 34.44 20.49 16.16
N ARG A 11 33.11 20.46 16.00
CA ARG A 11 32.31 19.26 16.27
C ARG A 11 32.66 18.19 15.22
N PRO A 12 32.95 16.94 15.60
CA PRO A 12 33.15 15.88 14.62
C PRO A 12 31.81 15.61 13.91
N GLY A 13 31.89 15.44 12.58
CA GLY A 13 30.72 15.26 11.72
C GLY A 13 29.94 13.98 12.04
N GLY A 14 28.74 14.15 12.57
CA GLY A 14 27.73 13.08 12.69
C GLY A 14 26.90 12.84 11.43
N GLY A 15 27.25 13.46 10.29
CA GLY A 15 26.48 13.39 9.05
C GLY A 15 26.54 12.03 8.34
N GLY A 16 27.67 11.32 8.41
CA GLY A 16 27.90 10.12 7.58
C GLY A 16 27.03 8.91 7.92
N ALA A 17 26.71 8.68 9.20
CA ALA A 17 25.86 7.55 9.61
C ALA A 17 24.38 7.78 9.24
N HIS A 18 23.89 9.01 9.39
CA HIS A 18 22.51 9.36 9.02
C HIS A 18 22.29 9.32 7.50
N GLU A 19 23.28 9.73 6.72
CA GLU A 19 23.23 9.68 5.25
C GLU A 19 23.24 8.23 4.72
N SER A 20 24.08 7.37 5.32
CA SER A 20 24.15 5.93 5.04
C SER A 20 22.84 5.20 5.34
N VAL A 21 22.23 5.42 6.52
CA VAL A 21 20.93 4.81 6.88
C VAL A 21 19.82 5.28 5.94
N ALA A 22 19.82 6.57 5.57
CA ALA A 22 18.83 7.10 4.63
C ALA A 22 18.98 6.49 3.23
N GLU A 23 20.20 6.23 2.78
CA GLU A 23 20.49 5.57 1.51
C GLU A 23 20.05 4.11 1.51
N GLU A 24 20.38 3.35 2.56
CA GLU A 24 19.94 1.96 2.75
C GLU A 24 18.41 1.86 2.77
N THR A 25 17.75 2.79 3.46
CA THR A 25 16.29 2.88 3.51
C THR A 25 15.71 3.12 2.12
N ARG A 26 16.26 4.08 1.35
CA ARG A 26 15.82 4.34 -0.03
C ARG A 26 15.98 3.11 -0.92
N ALA A 27 17.12 2.41 -0.82
CA ALA A 27 17.38 1.18 -1.56
C ALA A 27 16.39 0.06 -1.16
N TYR A 28 16.08 -0.07 0.13
CA TYR A 28 15.08 -1.01 0.64
C TYR A 28 13.69 -0.74 0.06
N PHE A 29 13.24 0.52 0.10
CA PHE A 29 11.95 0.92 -0.47
C PHE A 29 11.89 0.71 -1.98
N ALA A 30 12.98 0.99 -2.70
CA ALA A 30 13.04 0.76 -4.14
C ALA A 30 12.90 -0.73 -4.49
N ARG A 31 13.66 -1.61 -3.81
CA ARG A 31 13.58 -3.06 -3.99
C ARG A 31 12.19 -3.59 -3.64
N SER A 32 11.66 -3.19 -2.48
CA SER A 32 10.34 -3.61 -2.00
C SER A 32 9.24 -3.22 -2.99
N ARG A 33 9.30 -1.99 -3.52
CA ARG A 33 8.37 -1.54 -4.55
C ARG A 33 8.42 -2.43 -5.79
N SER A 34 9.60 -2.73 -6.32
CA SER A 34 9.73 -3.58 -7.51
C SER A 34 9.15 -4.98 -7.30
N LEU A 35 9.42 -5.59 -6.14
CA LEU A 35 8.89 -6.93 -5.80
C LEU A 35 7.37 -6.92 -5.67
N VAL A 36 6.83 -5.89 -5.01
CA VAL A 36 5.38 -5.73 -4.82
C VAL A 36 4.69 -5.45 -6.14
N GLU A 37 5.23 -4.60 -7.00
CA GLU A 37 4.63 -4.31 -8.30
C GLU A 37 4.61 -5.54 -9.20
N ALA A 38 5.69 -6.31 -9.24
CA ALA A 38 5.73 -7.58 -9.97
C ALA A 38 4.69 -8.56 -9.42
N LYS A 39 4.58 -8.71 -8.10
CA LYS A 39 3.59 -9.63 -7.51
C LYS A 39 2.16 -9.14 -7.71
N LEU A 40 1.89 -7.84 -7.62
CA LEU A 40 0.56 -7.28 -7.92
C LEU A 40 0.16 -7.56 -9.37
N ASP A 41 1.11 -7.45 -10.30
CA ASP A 41 0.87 -7.73 -11.73
C ASP A 41 0.45 -9.18 -11.97
N GLU A 42 1.07 -10.12 -11.25
CA GLU A 42 0.70 -11.53 -11.28
C GLU A 42 -0.68 -11.82 -10.63
N LEU A 43 -1.07 -11.04 -9.61
CA LEU A 43 -2.25 -11.33 -8.79
C LEU A 43 -3.53 -10.70 -9.32
N VAL A 44 -3.47 -9.69 -10.18
CA VAL A 44 -4.66 -9.05 -10.75
C VAL A 44 -4.88 -9.43 -12.21
N PRO A 45 -6.14 -9.58 -12.65
CA PRO A 45 -6.42 -9.89 -14.05
C PRO A 45 -5.83 -8.85 -15.01
N PRO A 46 -5.28 -9.25 -16.17
CA PRO A 46 -4.80 -8.30 -17.16
C PRO A 46 -5.97 -7.56 -17.83
N GLU A 47 -5.70 -6.38 -18.39
CA GLU A 47 -6.71 -5.54 -19.06
C GLU A 47 -7.35 -6.21 -20.28
N THR A 48 -6.75 -7.29 -20.79
CA THR A 48 -7.23 -8.07 -21.93
C THR A 48 -8.24 -9.16 -21.57
N THR A 49 -8.52 -9.36 -20.27
CA THR A 49 -9.50 -10.36 -19.79
C THR A 49 -10.85 -9.68 -19.53
N GLU A 50 -11.96 -10.33 -19.88
CA GLU A 50 -13.30 -9.82 -19.57
C GLU A 50 -13.59 -9.89 -18.05
N PRO A 51 -14.29 -8.90 -17.45
CA PRO A 51 -14.80 -7.67 -18.06
C PRO A 51 -13.72 -6.58 -18.25
N LEU A 52 -13.47 -6.18 -19.51
CA LEU A 52 -12.33 -5.32 -19.88
C LEU A 52 -12.30 -3.98 -19.14
N SER A 53 -13.45 -3.31 -18.99
CA SER A 53 -13.53 -1.98 -18.37
C SER A 53 -13.16 -1.99 -16.89
N VAL A 54 -13.59 -3.02 -16.15
CA VAL A 54 -13.28 -3.16 -14.73
C VAL A 54 -11.81 -3.51 -14.52
N HIS A 55 -11.25 -4.43 -15.32
CA HIS A 55 -9.83 -4.77 -15.20
C HIS A 55 -8.92 -3.59 -15.58
N ALA A 56 -9.28 -2.80 -16.59
CA ALA A 56 -8.58 -1.55 -16.89
C ALA A 56 -8.67 -0.53 -15.74
N ALA A 57 -9.83 -0.40 -15.09
CA ALA A 57 -10.03 0.49 -13.95
C ALA A 57 -9.25 0.06 -12.70
N ILE A 58 -9.21 -1.25 -12.40
CA ILE A 58 -8.39 -1.85 -11.34
C ILE A 58 -6.93 -1.49 -11.58
N ARG A 59 -6.41 -1.80 -12.78
CA ARG A 59 -4.99 -1.64 -13.07
C ARG A 59 -4.58 -0.18 -13.16
N TRP A 60 -5.43 0.71 -13.69
CA TRP A 60 -5.18 2.15 -13.70
C TRP A 60 -4.93 2.72 -12.30
N SER A 61 -5.75 2.30 -11.33
CA SER A 61 -5.70 2.79 -9.96
C SER A 61 -4.59 2.10 -9.17
N LEU A 62 -4.49 0.77 -9.28
CA LEU A 62 -3.52 -0.03 -8.54
C LEU A 62 -2.08 0.26 -8.96
N PHE A 63 -1.81 0.50 -10.25
CA PHE A 63 -0.48 0.84 -10.78
C PHE A 63 -0.27 2.35 -10.97
N ALA A 64 -1.07 3.20 -10.30
CA ALA A 64 -0.75 4.61 -10.18
C ALA A 64 0.56 4.82 -9.40
N PRO A 65 1.36 5.87 -9.70
CA PRO A 65 2.57 6.18 -8.95
C PRO A 65 2.34 6.18 -7.45
N ALA A 66 2.94 5.23 -6.74
CA ALA A 66 2.71 5.01 -5.32
C ALA A 66 4.01 4.72 -4.57
N LYS A 67 4.05 5.15 -3.31
CA LYS A 67 5.20 4.89 -2.43
C LYS A 67 5.29 3.41 -2.01
N ARG A 68 4.18 2.66 -2.11
CA ARG A 68 4.04 1.28 -1.62
C ARG A 68 4.43 1.14 -0.15
N PHE A 69 4.00 2.11 0.67
CA PHE A 69 4.45 2.19 2.06
C PHE A 69 3.95 1.01 2.91
N ARG A 70 2.65 0.70 2.84
CA ARG A 70 2.02 -0.41 3.58
C ARG A 70 2.67 -1.77 3.28
N PRO A 71 2.83 -2.19 2.01
CA PRO A 71 3.49 -3.46 1.71
C PRO A 71 4.96 -3.44 2.12
N THR A 72 5.69 -2.34 1.89
CA THR A 72 7.10 -2.21 2.31
C THR A 72 7.26 -2.36 3.84
N LEU A 73 6.34 -1.79 4.62
CA LEU A 73 6.35 -1.94 6.07
C LEU A 73 6.10 -3.39 6.49
N LEU A 74 5.16 -4.08 5.84
CA LEU A 74 4.90 -5.50 6.10
C LEU A 74 6.15 -6.35 5.82
N LEU A 75 6.81 -6.13 4.68
CA LEU A 75 8.06 -6.82 4.34
C LEU A 75 9.13 -6.57 5.40
N ALA A 76 9.37 -5.30 5.77
CA ALA A 76 10.39 -4.94 6.74
C ALA A 76 10.16 -5.57 8.12
N VAL A 77 8.92 -5.55 8.60
CA VAL A 77 8.55 -6.16 9.88
C VAL A 77 8.71 -7.68 9.81
N GLY A 78 8.18 -8.32 8.76
CA GLY A 78 8.28 -9.77 8.61
C GLY A 78 9.72 -10.25 8.52
N GLU A 79 10.56 -9.58 7.73
CA GLU A 79 11.99 -9.87 7.60
C GLU A 79 12.73 -9.69 8.94
N THR A 80 12.37 -8.67 9.73
CA THR A 80 12.94 -8.45 11.08
C THR A 80 12.65 -9.64 12.01
N PHE A 81 11.50 -10.31 11.85
CA PHE A 81 11.15 -11.52 12.60
C PHE A 81 11.57 -12.83 11.88
N GLY A 82 12.41 -12.75 10.84
CA GLY A 82 12.99 -13.91 10.16
C GLY A 82 12.09 -14.54 9.10
N ALA A 83 10.99 -13.91 8.71
CA ALA A 83 10.19 -14.38 7.59
C ALA A 83 10.92 -14.12 6.26
N ARG A 84 10.83 -15.09 5.34
CA ARG A 84 11.34 -14.93 3.98
C ARG A 84 10.43 -13.99 3.19
N THR A 85 11.01 -13.02 2.48
CA THR A 85 10.29 -12.01 1.70
C THR A 85 9.23 -12.62 0.79
N GLU A 86 9.53 -13.74 0.12
CA GLU A 86 8.62 -14.38 -0.83
C GLU A 86 7.30 -14.83 -0.20
N ARG A 87 7.34 -15.25 1.08
CA ARG A 87 6.15 -15.66 1.84
C ARG A 87 5.31 -14.49 2.34
N LEU A 88 5.84 -13.27 2.25
CA LEU A 88 5.16 -12.05 2.68
C LEU A 88 4.47 -11.33 1.51
N LEU A 89 4.89 -11.61 0.26
CA LEU A 89 4.48 -10.81 -0.89
C LEU A 89 2.97 -10.82 -1.15
N ARG A 90 2.29 -11.97 -1.06
CA ARG A 90 0.83 -12.04 -1.26
C ARG A 90 0.07 -11.25 -0.19
N ALA A 91 0.47 -11.36 1.08
CA ALA A 91 -0.10 -10.56 2.16
C ALA A 91 0.19 -9.07 1.98
N ALA A 92 1.42 -8.70 1.62
CA ALA A 92 1.79 -7.32 1.31
C ALA A 92 0.91 -6.73 0.18
N CYS A 93 0.72 -7.49 -0.90
CA CYS A 93 -0.13 -7.11 -2.01
C CYS A 93 -1.60 -6.95 -1.59
N ALA A 94 -2.13 -7.85 -0.77
CA ALA A 94 -3.49 -7.74 -0.24
C ALA A 94 -3.72 -6.43 0.52
N PHE A 95 -2.77 -6.00 1.35
CA PHE A 95 -2.85 -4.70 2.04
C PHE A 95 -2.84 -3.51 1.07
N GLU A 96 -2.05 -3.57 0.00
CA GLU A 96 -2.01 -2.52 -1.02
C GLU A 96 -3.29 -2.50 -1.88
N MET A 97 -3.91 -3.66 -2.13
CA MET A 97 -5.23 -3.76 -2.77
C MET A 97 -6.32 -3.14 -1.89
N ILE A 98 -6.32 -3.44 -0.58
CA ILE A 98 -7.22 -2.78 0.39
C ILE A 98 -7.05 -1.26 0.37
N HIS A 99 -5.81 -0.80 0.43
CA HIS A 99 -5.52 0.63 0.37
C HIS A 99 -5.97 1.27 -0.94
N THR A 100 -5.78 0.58 -2.07
CA THR A 100 -6.13 1.12 -3.38
C THR A 100 -7.64 1.19 -3.54
N TYR A 101 -8.40 0.17 -3.09
CA TYR A 101 -9.86 0.26 -3.19
C TYR A 101 -10.39 1.44 -2.40
N SER A 102 -9.85 1.68 -1.18
CA SER A 102 -10.35 2.76 -0.33
C SER A 102 -10.22 4.09 -1.07
N LEU A 103 -9.05 4.35 -1.67
CA LEU A 103 -8.82 5.57 -2.45
C LEU A 103 -9.74 5.68 -3.67
N VAL A 104 -10.03 4.57 -4.36
CA VAL A 104 -10.93 4.57 -5.53
C VAL A 104 -12.34 4.97 -5.12
N HIS A 105 -12.82 4.47 -3.98
CA HIS A 105 -14.14 4.80 -3.46
C HIS A 105 -14.19 6.20 -2.83
N ASP A 106 -13.15 6.60 -2.09
CA ASP A 106 -13.02 7.94 -1.50
C ASP A 106 -13.02 9.03 -2.59
N ASP A 107 -12.46 8.74 -3.77
CA ASP A 107 -12.47 9.66 -4.92
C ASP A 107 -13.86 9.89 -5.53
N LEU A 108 -14.90 9.13 -5.18
CA LEU A 108 -16.22 9.24 -5.82
C LEU A 108 -16.94 10.55 -5.48
N PRO A 109 -17.88 11.04 -6.34
CA PRO A 109 -18.64 12.27 -6.07
C PRO A 109 -19.47 12.25 -4.78
N ALA A 110 -19.83 11.06 -4.29
CA ALA A 110 -20.56 10.89 -3.04
C ALA A 110 -19.66 10.95 -1.79
N MET A 111 -18.34 11.06 -1.98
CA MET A 111 -17.29 11.05 -0.96
C MET A 111 -16.48 12.36 -1.08
N ASP A 112 -15.21 12.30 -1.48
CA ASP A 112 -14.35 13.49 -1.59
C ASP A 112 -14.55 14.28 -2.90
N ASP A 113 -15.21 13.67 -3.91
CA ASP A 113 -15.41 14.26 -5.26
C ASP A 113 -14.09 14.70 -5.95
N ASP A 114 -13.01 13.96 -5.68
CA ASP A 114 -11.68 14.25 -6.20
C ASP A 114 -11.60 13.97 -7.71
N SER A 115 -11.35 15.01 -8.51
CA SER A 115 -11.14 14.83 -9.97
C SER A 115 -9.71 14.37 -10.32
N LEU A 116 -8.74 14.63 -9.45
CA LEU A 116 -7.32 14.31 -9.68
C LEU A 116 -6.68 13.72 -8.43
N ARG A 117 -5.91 12.65 -8.61
CA ARG A 117 -5.05 12.06 -7.57
C ARG A 117 -3.63 11.96 -8.08
N ARG A 118 -2.70 12.62 -7.36
CA ARG A 118 -1.26 12.69 -7.72
C ARG A 118 -1.02 13.16 -9.16
N GLY A 119 -1.80 14.16 -9.60
CA GLY A 119 -1.70 14.74 -10.95
C GLY A 119 -2.28 13.88 -12.08
N ARG A 120 -2.99 12.79 -11.77
CA ARG A 120 -3.69 11.93 -12.73
C ARG A 120 -5.21 11.98 -12.50
N PRO A 121 -6.03 11.85 -13.55
CA PRO A 121 -7.47 11.63 -13.40
C PRO A 121 -7.77 10.46 -12.46
N THR A 122 -8.68 10.68 -11.52
CA THR A 122 -9.20 9.62 -10.64
C THR A 122 -9.96 8.57 -11.45
N CYS A 123 -10.21 7.41 -10.83
CA CYS A 123 -10.77 6.27 -11.53
C CYS A 123 -12.13 6.60 -12.17
N HIS A 124 -13.01 7.27 -11.41
CA HIS A 124 -14.35 7.61 -11.88
C HIS A 124 -14.32 8.67 -13.00
N ILE A 125 -13.38 9.62 -12.97
CA ILE A 125 -13.20 10.59 -14.06
C ILE A 125 -12.78 9.89 -15.36
N LYS A 126 -11.94 8.85 -15.27
CA LYS A 126 -11.42 8.17 -16.46
C LYS A 126 -12.38 7.12 -17.02
N PHE A 127 -13.07 6.37 -16.16
CA PHE A 127 -13.84 5.19 -16.57
C PHE A 127 -15.33 5.26 -16.22
N GLY A 128 -15.78 6.33 -15.56
CA GLY A 128 -17.12 6.46 -15.01
C GLY A 128 -17.25 5.84 -13.62
N GLU A 129 -18.26 6.30 -12.87
CA GLU A 129 -18.51 5.89 -11.48
C GLU A 129 -18.75 4.39 -11.34
N ALA A 130 -19.55 3.79 -12.24
CA ALA A 130 -19.86 2.36 -12.17
C ALA A 130 -18.61 1.48 -12.26
N ALA A 131 -17.67 1.81 -13.16
CA ALA A 131 -16.42 1.06 -13.29
C ALA A 131 -15.50 1.29 -12.07
N ALA A 132 -15.47 2.51 -11.51
CA ALA A 132 -14.74 2.82 -10.29
C ALA A 132 -15.27 2.04 -9.08
N ILE A 133 -16.58 2.02 -8.88
CA ILE A 133 -17.23 1.25 -7.81
C ILE A 133 -16.85 -0.23 -7.92
N LEU A 134 -17.05 -0.83 -9.09
CA LEU A 134 -16.75 -2.24 -9.33
C LEU A 134 -15.26 -2.56 -9.22
N ALA A 135 -14.37 -1.63 -9.61
CA ALA A 135 -12.93 -1.81 -9.43
C ALA A 135 -12.54 -1.84 -7.95
N GLY A 136 -13.13 -0.96 -7.13
CA GLY A 136 -12.93 -1.00 -5.68
C GLY A 136 -13.46 -2.28 -5.05
N ASP A 137 -14.69 -2.70 -5.40
CA ASP A 137 -15.28 -3.95 -4.92
C ASP A 137 -14.41 -5.17 -5.26
N ALA A 138 -13.92 -5.23 -6.51
CA ALA A 138 -13.04 -6.30 -6.97
C ALA A 138 -11.69 -6.29 -6.25
N LEU A 139 -11.07 -5.11 -6.04
CA LEU A 139 -9.82 -5.00 -5.29
C LEU A 139 -9.96 -5.48 -3.84
N GLN A 140 -11.07 -5.16 -3.18
CA GLN A 140 -11.35 -5.67 -1.84
C GLN A 140 -11.45 -7.19 -1.84
N ALA A 141 -12.17 -7.79 -2.79
CA ALA A 141 -12.29 -9.25 -2.90
C ALA A 141 -10.94 -9.93 -3.23
N LEU A 142 -10.19 -9.37 -4.19
CA LEU A 142 -8.87 -9.87 -4.59
C LEU A 142 -7.87 -9.85 -3.44
N ALA A 143 -7.96 -8.89 -2.52
CA ALA A 143 -7.10 -8.86 -1.34
C ALA A 143 -7.30 -10.09 -0.45
N PHE A 144 -8.55 -10.45 -0.15
CA PHE A 144 -8.85 -11.66 0.63
C PHE A 144 -8.47 -12.93 -0.12
N GLN A 145 -8.77 -13.00 -1.42
CA GLN A 145 -8.39 -14.13 -2.27
C GLN A 145 -6.88 -14.35 -2.28
N SER A 146 -6.10 -13.26 -2.39
CA SER A 146 -4.63 -13.31 -2.43
C SER A 146 -4.03 -14.02 -1.22
N ILE A 147 -4.59 -13.79 -0.02
CA ILE A 147 -4.16 -14.44 1.23
C ILE A 147 -4.72 -15.87 1.33
N ALA A 148 -6.00 -16.06 1.02
CA ALA A 148 -6.66 -17.37 1.15
C ALA A 148 -6.01 -18.45 0.27
N GLU A 149 -5.59 -18.06 -0.93
CA GLU A 149 -4.95 -18.92 -1.93
C GLU A 149 -3.41 -19.01 -1.77
N ASP A 150 -2.82 -18.42 -0.72
CA ASP A 150 -1.38 -18.56 -0.47
C ASP A 150 -1.05 -19.93 0.14
N GLU A 151 -0.83 -20.92 -0.72
CA GLU A 151 -0.48 -22.28 -0.31
C GLU A 151 0.89 -22.38 0.39
N THR A 152 1.71 -21.33 0.36
CA THR A 152 3.00 -21.29 1.06
C THR A 152 2.85 -20.97 2.56
N LEU A 153 1.65 -20.56 2.99
CA LEU A 153 1.32 -20.26 4.37
C LEU A 153 0.56 -21.41 5.03
N ASP A 154 0.85 -21.58 6.32
CA ASP A 154 0.08 -22.49 7.17
C ASP A 154 -1.42 -22.12 7.12
N PRO A 155 -2.36 -23.08 7.01
CA PRO A 155 -3.78 -22.77 6.94
C PRO A 155 -4.31 -21.93 8.11
N ARG A 156 -3.81 -22.13 9.34
CA ARG A 156 -4.22 -21.33 10.50
C ARG A 156 -3.70 -19.90 10.38
N LEU A 157 -2.48 -19.73 9.88
CA LEU A 157 -1.92 -18.41 9.59
C LEU A 157 -2.73 -17.68 8.50
N ARG A 158 -3.16 -18.38 7.44
CA ARG A 158 -4.04 -17.80 6.40
C ARG A 158 -5.34 -17.26 6.98
N VAL A 159 -6.01 -18.08 7.80
CA VAL A 159 -7.25 -17.67 8.48
C VAL A 159 -6.99 -16.46 9.39
N ALA A 160 -5.92 -16.48 10.18
CA ALA A 160 -5.56 -15.35 11.05
C ALA A 160 -5.31 -14.06 10.26
N LEU A 161 -4.58 -14.13 9.14
CA LEU A 161 -4.33 -12.97 8.29
C LEU A 161 -5.61 -12.44 7.64
N VAL A 162 -6.49 -13.31 7.15
CA VAL A 162 -7.81 -12.92 6.61
C VAL A 162 -8.64 -12.24 7.70
N SER A 163 -8.68 -12.81 8.91
CA SER A 163 -9.42 -12.23 10.04
C SER A 163 -8.87 -10.86 10.44
N GLU A 164 -7.55 -10.69 10.51
CA GLU A 164 -6.93 -9.40 10.82
C GLU A 164 -7.19 -8.37 9.71
N LEU A 165 -7.09 -8.76 8.44
CA LEU A 165 -7.38 -7.86 7.32
C LEU A 165 -8.84 -7.40 7.34
N ALA A 166 -9.77 -8.32 7.60
CA ALA A 166 -11.19 -8.01 7.70
C ALA A 166 -11.49 -7.05 8.85
N ARG A 167 -10.93 -7.31 10.03
CA ARG A 167 -11.08 -6.44 11.21
C ARG A 167 -10.50 -5.05 10.97
N ALA A 168 -9.31 -4.97 10.38
CA ALA A 168 -8.62 -3.70 10.11
C ALA A 168 -9.30 -2.87 9.00
N SER A 169 -9.97 -3.52 8.05
CA SER A 169 -10.62 -2.83 6.92
C SER A 169 -12.07 -2.44 7.21
N GLY A 170 -12.80 -3.26 7.96
CA GLY A 170 -14.24 -3.11 8.20
C GLY A 170 -14.62 -2.24 9.41
N THR A 171 -15.64 -2.69 10.14
CA THR A 171 -16.20 -2.06 11.34
C THR A 171 -16.13 -3.05 12.52
N PRO A 172 -16.21 -2.61 13.79
CA PRO A 172 -16.44 -1.25 14.30
C PRO A 172 -15.18 -0.37 14.43
N GLU A 173 -13.98 -0.94 14.34
CA GLU A 173 -12.71 -0.22 14.66
C GLU A 173 -11.78 -0.07 13.45
N GLY A 174 -12.22 -0.50 12.27
CA GLY A 174 -11.40 -0.52 11.06
C GLY A 174 -11.52 0.74 10.21
N MET A 175 -10.91 0.68 9.03
CA MET A 175 -10.82 1.76 8.06
C MET A 175 -12.18 2.33 7.67
N VAL A 176 -13.17 1.47 7.36
CA VAL A 176 -14.52 1.91 6.97
C VAL A 176 -15.23 2.62 8.12
N ALA A 177 -15.04 2.18 9.37
CA ALA A 177 -15.60 2.90 10.52
C ALA A 177 -14.97 4.29 10.66
N GLY A 178 -13.65 4.39 10.51
CA GLY A 178 -12.94 5.67 10.49
C GLY A 178 -13.48 6.62 9.42
N GLN A 179 -13.68 6.13 8.19
CA GLN A 179 -14.21 6.93 7.09
C GLN A 179 -15.65 7.41 7.34
N ALA A 180 -16.50 6.54 7.90
CA ALA A 180 -17.87 6.92 8.26
C ALA A 180 -17.90 8.02 9.35
N HIS A 181 -16.95 8.00 10.29
CA HIS A 181 -16.82 9.06 11.29
C HIS A 181 -16.31 10.37 10.69
N ASP A 182 -15.38 10.32 9.73
CA ASP A 182 -14.84 11.52 9.07
C ASP A 182 -15.92 12.26 8.26
N LEU A 183 -16.77 11.52 7.54
CA LEU A 183 -17.90 12.10 6.78
C LEU A 183 -19.02 12.68 7.66
N ALA A 184 -19.14 12.23 8.91
CA ALA A 184 -20.16 12.68 9.85
C ALA A 184 -19.75 13.90 10.70
N ALA A 185 -18.48 14.32 10.59
CA ALA A 185 -17.90 15.43 11.35
C ALA A 185 -18.14 16.78 10.65
#